data_AF-A0A9D9L3T0-F1
#
_entry.id   AF-A0A9D9L3T0-F1
#
_cell.length_a   1.000
_cell.length_b   1.000
_cell.length_c   1.000
_cell.angle_alpha   90.00
_cell.angle_beta   90.00
_cell.angle_gamma   90.00
#
_symmetry.space_group_name_H-M   'P 1'
#
loop_
_entity.id
_entity.type
_entity.pdbx_description
1 polymer ?
#
loop_
_entity_poly.entity_id
_entity_poly.type
_entity_poly.pdbx_seq_one_letter_code
_entity_poly.pdbx_strand_id
1 'polypeptide(L)'
;MNILAMIMLIGIPMAVTQGAYRFFDPDGEKTLALSEKLPVLMGRKFLIQIIAPLLFIVVFGMIAVVADLPSYIFFVVCGLVIGIINGMAVTLMYHTDKQK
;
A
#
# COMPACT_ATOMS: atom_id res chain seq x y z
N MET A 1 -0.33 -15.33 -18.97
CA MET A 1 0.62 -15.16 -17.84
C MET A 1 0.35 -16.26 -16.83
N ASN A 2 1.38 -16.92 -16.27
CA ASN A 2 1.15 -17.93 -15.23
C ASN A 2 0.96 -17.26 -13.85
N ILE A 3 0.31 -17.96 -12.93
CA ILE A 3 -0.01 -17.45 -11.59
C ILE A 3 1.26 -17.00 -10.85
N LEU A 4 2.35 -17.75 -11.00
CA LEU A 4 3.63 -17.41 -10.38
C LEU A 4 4.16 -16.04 -10.84
N ALA A 5 4.12 -15.75 -12.14
CA ALA A 5 4.51 -14.44 -12.65
C ALA A 5 3.60 -13.32 -12.13
N MET A 6 2.30 -13.56 -12.00
CA MET A 6 1.36 -12.59 -11.43
C MET A 6 1.71 -12.29 -9.97
N ILE A 7 2.01 -13.32 -9.18
CA ILE A 7 2.45 -13.17 -7.79
C ILE A 7 3.76 -12.37 -7.72
N MET A 8 4.74 -12.65 -8.58
CA MET A 8 6.00 -11.90 -8.58
C MET A 8 5.81 -10.44 -9.01
N LEU A 9 4.98 -10.19 -10.02
CA LEU A 9 4.71 -8.84 -10.54
C LEU A 9 3.95 -7.96 -9.54
N ILE A 10 3.25 -8.55 -8.58
CA ILE A 10 2.65 -7.80 -7.46
C ILE A 10 3.64 -7.74 -6.28
N GLY A 11 4.17 -8.90 -5.89
CA GLY A 11 4.94 -9.07 -4.66
C GLY A 11 6.28 -8.35 -4.67
N ILE A 12 7.01 -8.34 -5.79
CA ILE A 12 8.30 -7.66 -5.88
C ILE A 12 8.10 -6.14 -5.77
N PRO A 13 7.25 -5.47 -6.59
CA PRO A 13 7.03 -4.04 -6.46
C PRO A 13 6.49 -3.64 -5.08
N MET A 14 5.61 -4.46 -4.51
CA MET A 14 5.09 -4.26 -3.16
C MET A 14 6.18 -4.29 -2.09
N ALA A 15 7.06 -5.29 -2.12
CA ALA A 15 8.18 -5.38 -1.19
C ALA A 15 9.15 -4.21 -1.35
N VAL A 16 9.42 -3.79 -2.60
CA VAL A 16 10.28 -2.64 -2.90
C VAL A 16 9.70 -1.35 -2.33
N THR A 17 8.43 -1.04 -2.58
CA THR A 17 7.84 0.22 -2.09
C THR A 17 7.62 0.21 -0.59
N GLN A 18 7.25 -0.94 -0.02
CA GLN A 18 7.15 -1.09 1.43
C GLN A 18 8.52 -0.91 2.11
N GLY A 19 9.57 -1.51 1.56
CA GLY A 19 10.95 -1.34 2.03
C GLY A 19 11.43 0.10 1.89
N ALA A 20 11.20 0.71 0.72
CA ALA A 20 11.56 2.11 0.45
C ALA A 20 10.84 3.06 1.43
N TYR A 21 9.55 2.87 1.66
CA TYR A 21 8.77 3.67 2.61
C TYR A 21 9.42 3.67 3.99
N ARG A 22 9.79 2.48 4.47
CA ARG A 22 10.43 2.31 5.78
C ARG A 22 11.85 2.86 5.81
N PHE A 23 12.56 2.87 4.69
CA PHE A 23 13.87 3.50 4.59
C PHE A 23 13.80 5.04 4.63
N PHE A 24 12.73 5.63 4.09
CA PHE A 24 12.52 7.09 4.09
C PHE A 24 11.91 7.64 5.39
N ASP A 25 11.25 6.79 6.17
CA ASP A 25 10.66 7.13 7.46
C ASP A 25 10.90 6.02 8.49
N PRO A 26 12.17 5.76 8.87
CA PRO A 26 12.53 4.67 9.77
C PRO A 26 11.93 4.81 11.17
N ASP A 27 11.86 6.05 11.68
CA ASP A 27 11.33 6.40 13.00
C ASP A 27 9.81 6.66 12.99
N GLY A 28 9.19 6.61 11.80
CA GLY A 28 7.75 6.79 11.64
C GLY A 28 7.21 8.19 11.97
N GLU A 29 8.08 9.18 12.22
CA GLU A 29 7.68 10.53 12.61
C GLU A 29 6.82 11.22 11.54
N LYS A 30 7.19 11.08 10.26
CA LYS A 30 6.43 11.69 9.16
C LYS A 30 5.09 11.00 8.99
N THR A 31 5.07 9.68 9.15
CA THR A 31 3.86 8.87 9.07
C THR A 31 2.89 9.20 10.21
N LEU A 32 3.40 9.39 11.43
CA LEU A 32 2.62 9.81 12.59
C LEU A 32 2.04 11.21 12.37
N ALA A 33 2.84 12.19 11.96
CA ALA A 33 2.38 13.54 11.65
C ALA A 33 1.31 13.56 10.53
N LEU A 34 1.42 12.66 9.55
CA LEU A 34 0.39 12.47 8.53
C LEU A 34 -0.90 11.90 9.13
N SER A 35 -0.80 10.94 10.07
CA SER A 35 -1.95 10.36 10.75
C SER A 35 -2.66 11.32 11.70
N GLU A 36 -1.94 12.28 12.29
CA GLU A 36 -2.53 13.35 13.10
C GLU A 36 -3.38 14.30 12.23
N LYS A 37 -2.91 14.59 11.01
CA LYS A 37 -3.67 15.38 10.02
C LYS A 37 -4.85 14.61 9.43
N LEU A 38 -4.75 13.29 9.39
CA LEU A 38 -5.78 12.38 8.86
C LEU A 38 -6.20 11.39 9.96
N PRO A 39 -7.01 11.83 10.94
CA PRO A 39 -7.35 11.03 12.13
C PRO A 39 -8.06 9.69 11.80
N VAL A 40 -8.61 9.59 10.59
CA VAL A 40 -9.13 8.35 10.00
C VAL A 40 -8.08 7.24 9.99
N LEU A 41 -6.80 7.55 9.74
CA LEU A 41 -5.67 6.61 9.75
C LEU A 41 -5.41 5.99 11.13
N MET A 42 -5.58 6.76 12.22
CA MET A 42 -5.41 6.24 13.59
C MET A 42 -6.60 5.40 14.06
N GLY A 43 -7.83 5.87 13.83
CA GLY A 43 -9.03 5.24 14.41
C GLY A 43 -9.43 3.91 13.78
N ARG A 44 -9.11 3.69 12.48
CA ARG A 44 -9.52 2.51 11.73
C ARG A 44 -8.43 1.97 10.80
N LYS A 45 -7.18 1.94 11.29
CA LYS A 45 -5.98 1.49 10.56
C LYS A 45 -6.15 0.20 9.75
N PHE A 46 -6.70 -0.85 10.36
CA PHE A 46 -6.94 -2.14 9.70
C PHE A 46 -8.01 -2.07 8.62
N LEU A 47 -9.04 -1.23 8.83
CA LEU A 47 -10.11 -1.07 7.85
C LEU A 47 -9.57 -0.37 6.61
N ILE A 48 -8.70 0.62 6.76
CA ILE A 48 -8.09 1.34 5.64
C ILE A 48 -7.12 0.44 4.87
N GLN A 49 -6.34 -0.39 5.56
CA GLN A 49 -5.47 -1.39 4.94
C GLN A 49 -6.22 -2.42 4.08
N ILE A 50 -7.50 -2.70 4.37
CA ILE A 50 -8.28 -3.67 3.60
C ILE A 50 -9.12 -2.94 2.54
N ILE A 51 -9.87 -1.92 2.94
CA ILE A 51 -10.80 -1.21 2.06
C ILE A 51 -10.05 -0.39 1.01
N ALA A 52 -8.98 0.32 1.36
CA ALA A 52 -8.31 1.20 0.40
C ALA A 52 -7.63 0.41 -0.74
N PRO A 53 -6.87 -0.68 -0.48
CA PRO A 53 -6.39 -1.55 -1.54
C PRO A 53 -7.50 -2.15 -2.39
N LEU A 54 -8.57 -2.65 -1.77
CA LEU A 54 -9.69 -3.25 -2.49
C LEU A 54 -10.35 -2.24 -3.44
N LEU A 55 -10.65 -1.04 -2.93
CA LEU A 55 -11.25 0.03 -3.73
C LEU A 55 -10.33 0.46 -4.86
N PHE A 56 -9.03 0.58 -4.59
CA PHE A 56 -8.03 0.90 -5.62
C PHE A 56 -8.00 -0.16 -6.72
N ILE A 57 -7.90 -1.45 -6.36
CA ILE A 57 -7.86 -2.57 -7.32
C ILE A 57 -9.11 -2.55 -8.21
N VAL A 58 -10.30 -2.33 -7.63
CA VAL A 58 -11.56 -2.31 -8.39
C VAL A 58 -11.61 -1.11 -9.34
N VAL A 59 -11.37 0.11 -8.84
CA VAL A 59 -11.44 1.33 -9.65
C VAL A 59 -10.35 1.34 -10.73
N PHE A 60 -9.11 1.05 -10.36
CA PHE A 60 -8.00 0.99 -11.31
C PHE A 60 -8.15 -0.19 -12.27
N GLY A 61 -8.72 -1.31 -11.82
CA GLY A 61 -9.03 -2.46 -12.68
C GLY A 61 -10.05 -2.10 -13.75
N MET A 62 -11.11 -1.37 -13.41
CA MET A 62 -12.08 -0.87 -14.40
C MET A 62 -11.40 0.06 -15.42
N ILE A 63 -10.55 0.98 -14.97
CA ILE A 63 -9.79 1.87 -15.85
C ILE A 63 -8.86 1.06 -16.75
N ALA A 64 -8.17 0.06 -16.20
CA ALA A 64 -7.26 -0.80 -16.94
C ALA A 64 -7.96 -1.58 -18.06
N VAL A 65 -9.16 -2.08 -17.79
CA VAL A 65 -9.99 -2.75 -18.80
C VAL A 65 -10.45 -1.78 -19.88
N VAL A 66 -10.96 -0.60 -19.50
CA VAL A 66 -11.46 0.39 -20.48
C VAL A 66 -10.35 0.95 -21.37
N ALA A 67 -9.15 1.14 -20.82
CA ALA A 67 -8.01 1.67 -21.56
C ALA A 67 -7.13 0.58 -22.21
N ASP A 68 -7.57 -0.68 -22.19
CA ASP A 68 -6.85 -1.84 -22.74
C ASP A 68 -5.39 -1.93 -22.26
N LEU A 69 -5.19 -1.67 -20.96
CA LEU A 69 -3.87 -1.69 -20.34
C LEU A 69 -3.34 -3.13 -20.25
N PRO A 70 -2.07 -3.38 -20.63
CA PRO A 70 -1.43 -4.66 -20.42
C PRO A 70 -1.48 -5.11 -18.97
N SER A 71 -1.82 -6.38 -18.74
CA SER A 71 -2.06 -6.92 -17.40
C SER A 71 -0.83 -6.78 -16.47
N TYR A 72 0.39 -6.83 -17.01
CA TYR A 72 1.60 -6.65 -16.21
C TYR A 72 1.70 -5.25 -15.59
N ILE A 73 1.23 -4.21 -16.30
CA ILE A 73 1.18 -2.84 -15.78
C ILE A 73 0.20 -2.77 -14.62
N PHE A 74 -0.97 -3.39 -14.78
CA PHE A 74 -1.97 -3.47 -13.72
C PHE A 74 -1.38 -4.10 -12.44
N PHE A 75 -0.73 -5.26 -12.56
CA PHE A 75 -0.15 -5.94 -11.40
C PHE A 75 0.98 -5.15 -10.73
N VAL A 76 1.87 -4.54 -11.51
CA VAL A 76 2.97 -3.74 -10.98
C VAL A 76 2.43 -2.52 -10.22
N VAL A 77 1.50 -1.77 -10.81
CA VAL A 77 0.92 -0.58 -10.18
C VAL A 77 0.16 -0.95 -8.90
N CYS A 78 -0.63 -2.03 -8.93
CA CYS A 78 -1.27 -2.56 -7.72
C CYS A 78 -0.24 -2.92 -6.64
N GLY A 79 0.83 -3.63 -7.00
CA GLY A 79 1.92 -3.95 -6.06
C GLY A 79 2.54 -2.71 -5.45
N LEU A 80 2.90 -1.71 -6.26
CA LEU A 80 3.50 -0.46 -5.81
C LEU A 80 2.61 0.27 -4.79
N VAL A 81 1.33 0.48 -5.13
CA VAL A 81 0.37 1.23 -4.30
C VAL A 81 0.08 0.48 -3.00
N ILE A 82 -0.17 -0.83 -3.07
CA ILE A 82 -0.42 -1.66 -1.89
C ILE A 82 0.80 -1.68 -0.97
N GLY A 83 2.01 -1.72 -1.52
CA GLY A 83 3.24 -1.66 -0.74
C GLY A 83 3.40 -0.34 0.03
N ILE A 84 2.97 0.79 -0.55
CA ILE A 84 2.94 2.09 0.16
C ILE A 84 1.92 2.07 1.31
N ILE A 85 0.69 1.62 1.03
CA ILE A 85 -0.37 1.54 2.05
C ILE A 85 0.06 0.63 3.21
N ASN A 86 0.68 -0.51 2.89
CA ASN A 86 1.17 -1.44 3.88
C ASN A 86 2.38 -0.90 4.64
N GLY A 87 3.33 -0.24 3.96
CA GLY A 87 4.47 0.43 4.60
C GLY A 87 4.02 1.49 5.60
N MET A 88 3.07 2.33 5.22
CA MET A 88 2.47 3.35 6.10
C MET A 88 1.83 2.71 7.34
N ALA A 89 0.95 1.74 7.13
CA ALA A 89 0.18 1.18 8.23
C ALA A 89 1.03 0.30 9.16
N VAL A 90 2.03 -0.42 8.63
CA VAL A 90 3.03 -1.11 9.45
C VAL A 90 3.84 -0.11 10.28
N THR A 91 4.25 1.01 9.68
CA THR A 91 5.01 2.06 10.39
C THR A 91 4.19 2.68 11.53
N LEU A 92 2.91 2.96 11.27
CA LEU A 92 1.96 3.41 12.30
C LEU A 92 1.79 2.39 13.42
N MET A 93 1.64 1.10 13.09
CA MET A 93 1.52 0.04 14.11
C MET A 93 2.73 0.00 15.04
N TYR A 94 3.95 0.01 14.50
CA TYR A 94 5.17 -0.08 15.33
C TYR A 94 5.40 1.14 16.23
N HIS A 95 5.02 2.35 15.79
CA HIS A 95 5.33 3.57 16.52
C HIS A 95 4.17 4.07 17.39
N THR A 96 2.93 3.68 17.10
CA THR A 96 1.79 3.94 18.00
C THR A 96 1.86 3.06 19.25
N ASP A 97 2.40 1.84 19.16
CA ASP A 97 2.55 0.93 20.31
C ASP A 97 3.64 1.43 21.29
N LYS A 98 4.73 2.01 20.78
CA LYS A 98 5.82 2.58 21.60
C LYS A 98 5.46 3.87 22.36
N GLN A 99 4.37 4.54 21.99
CA GLN A 99 3.89 5.79 22.60
C GLN A 99 2.85 5.54 23.71
N LYS A 100 2.47 4.28 23.96
CA LYS A 100 1.64 3.86 25.09
C LYS A 100 2.50 3.36 26.25
#